data_AF-A0A357D7T6-F1
#
_entry.id   AF-A0A357D7T6-F1
#
_cell.length_a   1.000
_cell.length_b   1.000
_cell.length_c   1.000
_cell.angle_alpha   90.00
_cell.angle_beta   90.00
_cell.angle_gamma   90.00
#
_symmetry.space_group_name_H-M   'P 1'
#
loop_
_entity.id
_entity.type
_entity.pdbx_description
1 polymer ?
#
loop_
_entity_poly.entity_id
_entity_poly.type
_entity_poly.pdbx_seq_one_letter_code
_entity_poly.pdbx_strand_id
1 'polypeptide(L)' 'MLKYVHVADNDGRDNRHFGIGDGNIDWDAVFTSLKQIGFDGFYAIDLEKLPDLGKKFVENKEILEGYAKRYNL' A
#
# COMPACT_ATOMS: atom_id res chain seq x y z
N MET A 1 -19.71 2.54 1.06
CA MET A 1 -18.82 1.57 0.39
C MET A 1 -17.46 2.22 0.23
N LEU A 2 -16.38 1.52 0.59
CA LEU A 2 -15.02 2.04 0.43
C LEU A 2 -14.66 2.04 -1.06
N LYS A 3 -14.12 3.15 -1.57
CA LYS A 3 -13.86 3.34 -3.02
C LYS A 3 -12.39 3.54 -3.37
N TYR A 4 -11.61 3.96 -2.40
CA TYR A 4 -10.24 4.40 -2.59
C TYR A 4 -9.47 4.22 -1.30
N VAL A 5 -8.24 3.72 -1.40
CA VAL A 5 -7.33 3.54 -0.26
C VAL A 5 -6.00 4.19 -0.62
N HIS A 6 -5.58 5.19 0.17
CA HIS A 6 -4.20 5.68 0.10
C HIS A 6 -3.30 4.66 0.77
N VAL A 7 -2.21 4.30 0.09
CA VAL A 7 -1.24 3.31 0.56
C VAL A 7 0.13 3.96 0.65
N ALA A 8 0.63 4.00 1.87
CA ALA A 8 1.99 4.37 2.23
C ALA A 8 2.34 3.56 3.47
N ASP A 9 3.60 3.13 3.59
CA ASP A 9 4.06 2.53 4.84
C ASP A 9 4.46 3.59 5.86
N ASN A 10 4.49 3.23 7.13
CA ASN A 10 4.66 4.19 8.22
C ASN A 10 5.32 3.53 9.44
N ASP A 11 5.84 4.32 10.39
CA ASP A 11 6.44 3.85 11.65
C ASP A 11 5.50 3.97 12.87
N GLY A 12 4.29 4.51 12.69
CA GLY A 12 3.30 4.69 13.75
C GLY A 12 3.61 5.86 14.69
N ARG A 13 4.64 6.66 14.40
CA ARG A 13 5.02 7.84 15.18
C ARG A 13 4.72 9.13 14.44
N ASP A 14 5.20 9.23 13.20
CA ASP A 14 5.05 10.41 12.37
C ASP A 14 4.22 10.07 11.12
N ASN A 15 3.61 11.06 10.46
CA ASN A 15 2.93 10.80 9.18
C ASN A 15 3.93 10.64 8.03
N ARG A 16 4.72 9.56 8.11
CA ARG A 16 5.64 9.10 7.07
C ARG A 16 4.87 8.52 5.90
N HIS A 17 5.45 8.63 4.71
CA HIS A 17 4.95 7.98 3.50
C HIS A 17 6.04 7.09 2.91
N PHE A 18 6.46 6.10 3.70
CA PHE A 18 7.52 5.17 3.34
C PHE A 18 7.08 4.23 2.21
N GLY A 19 8.06 3.61 1.57
CA GLY A 19 7.80 2.51 0.66
C GLY A 19 7.21 1.31 1.41
N ILE A 20 6.36 0.54 0.74
CA ILE A 20 5.78 -0.70 1.26
C ILE A 20 6.90 -1.65 1.70
N GLY A 21 6.95 -1.97 3.00
CA GLY A 21 7.98 -2.80 3.63
C GLY A 21 9.09 -2.02 4.34
N ASP A 22 9.15 -0.70 4.20
CA ASP A 22 10.13 0.16 4.88
C ASP A 22 9.60 0.69 6.23
N GLY A 23 8.34 0.44 6.56
CA GLY A 23 7.70 0.79 7.83
C GLY A 23 7.33 -0.43 8.68
N ASN A 24 6.26 -0.32 9.47
CA ASN A 24 5.76 -1.36 10.36
C ASN A 24 4.28 -1.71 10.15
N ILE A 25 3.69 -1.29 9.02
CA ILE A 25 2.33 -1.72 8.67
C ILE A 25 2.31 -3.23 8.39
N ASP A 26 1.35 -3.93 9.01
CA ASP A 26 1.03 -5.31 8.69
C ASP A 26 0.17 -5.38 7.40
N TRP A 27 0.83 -5.44 6.26
CA TRP A 27 0.18 -5.46 4.95
C TRP A 27 -0.63 -6.72 4.69
N ASP A 28 -0.23 -7.87 5.24
CA ASP A 28 -1.00 -9.11 5.13
C ASP A 28 -2.35 -8.96 5.87
N ALA A 29 -2.37 -8.34 7.04
CA ALA A 29 -3.61 -8.00 7.75
C ALA A 29 -4.47 -7.00 6.97
N VAL A 30 -3.88 -5.94 6.40
CA VAL A 30 -4.60 -4.94 5.60
C VAL A 30 -5.31 -5.58 4.41
N PHE A 31 -4.60 -6.35 3.58
CA PHE A 31 -5.19 -7.00 2.40
C PHE A 31 -6.21 -8.08 2.80
N THR A 32 -5.98 -8.78 3.91
CA THR A 32 -6.99 -9.71 4.46
C THR A 32 -8.29 -8.98 4.81
N SER A 33 -8.21 -7.83 5.48
CA SER A 33 -9.40 -7.04 5.85
C SER A 33 -10.11 -6.44 4.64
N LEU A 34 -9.37 -5.95 3.64
CA LEU A 34 -9.96 -5.45 2.40
C LEU A 34 -10.71 -6.54 1.64
N LYS A 35 -10.16 -7.76 1.61
CA LYS A 35 -10.83 -8.92 1.05
C LYS A 35 -12.12 -9.27 1.80
N GLN A 36 -12.07 -9.28 3.14
CA GLN A 36 -13.22 -9.63 3.98
C GLN A 36 -14.43 -8.72 3.74
N ILE A 37 -14.18 -7.44 3.43
CA ILE A 37 -15.26 -6.48 3.14
C ILE A 37 -15.65 -6.44 1.66
N GLY A 38 -15.03 -7.26 0.80
CA GLY A 38 -15.28 -7.28 -0.64
C GLY A 38 -14.86 -5.98 -1.34
N PHE A 39 -13.73 -5.41 -0.95
CA PHE A 39 -13.23 -4.18 -1.57
C PHE A 39 -12.90 -4.40 -3.06
N ASP A 40 -13.44 -3.54 -3.92
CA ASP A 40 -13.28 -3.57 -5.38
C ASP A 40 -12.82 -2.21 -5.95
N GLY A 41 -12.27 -1.35 -5.08
CA GLY A 41 -11.85 0.01 -5.42
C GLY A 41 -10.39 0.12 -5.85
N PHE A 42 -9.86 1.34 -5.81
CA PHE A 42 -8.49 1.64 -6.23
C PHE A 42 -7.53 1.88 -5.06
N TYR A 43 -6.25 1.58 -5.30
CA TYR A 43 -5.14 1.84 -4.39
C TYR A 43 -4.30 3.01 -4.91
N ALA A 44 -4.04 3.98 -4.04
CA ALA A 44 -3.31 5.20 -4.34
C ALA A 44 -1.96 5.19 -3.66
N ILE A 45 -0.89 4.97 -4.42
CA ILE A 45 0.46 4.99 -3.87
C ILE A 45 0.79 6.43 -3.50
N ASP A 46 1.03 6.66 -2.21
CA ASP A 46 1.42 7.93 -1.62
C ASP A 46 2.82 7.78 -1.04
N LEU A 47 3.79 8.56 -1.55
CA LEU A 47 5.20 8.42 -1.21
C LEU A 47 5.78 9.77 -0.81
N GLU A 48 6.78 9.72 0.08
CA GLU A 48 7.58 10.90 0.39
C GLU A 48 8.28 11.45 -0.85
N LYS A 49 8.74 12.70 -0.76
CA LYS A 49 9.57 13.29 -1.81
C LYS A 49 10.91 12.57 -1.87
N LEU A 50 11.05 11.65 -2.81
CA LEU A 50 12.26 10.88 -3.06
C LEU A 50 12.98 11.38 -4.32
N PRO A 51 14.33 11.31 -4.38
CA PRO A 51 15.09 11.67 -5.59
C PRO A 51 14.64 10.90 -6.85
N ASP A 52 14.34 9.60 -6.70
CA ASP A 52 13.94 8.71 -7.79
C ASP A 52 12.47 8.30 -7.69
N LEU A 53 11.57 9.27 -7.47
CA LEU A 53 10.15 9.03 -7.18
C LEU A 53 9.47 8.09 -8.19
N GLY A 54 9.74 8.25 -9.50
CA GLY A 54 9.14 7.41 -10.53
C GLY A 54 9.53 5.94 -10.41
N LYS A 55 10.81 5.66 -10.13
CA LYS A 55 11.30 4.29 -9.91
C LYS A 55 10.68 3.71 -8.65
N LYS A 56 10.66 4.48 -7.57
CA LYS A 56 10.09 4.07 -6.28
C LYS A 56 8.60 3.78 -6.40
N PHE A 57 7.86 4.57 -7.17
CA PHE A 57 6.46 4.31 -7.46
C PHE A 57 6.25 2.94 -8.13
N VAL A 58 7.06 2.61 -9.15
CA VAL A 58 6.97 1.32 -9.85
C VAL A 58 7.29 0.15 -8.92
N GLU A 59 8.35 0.25 -8.11
CA GLU A 59 8.70 -0.77 -7.11
C GLU A 59 7.54 -1.03 -6.13
N ASN A 60 6.93 0.02 -5.60
CA ASN A 60 5.79 -0.08 -4.67
C ASN A 60 4.55 -0.67 -5.34
N LYS A 61 4.29 -0.30 -6.60
CA LYS A 61 3.19 -0.87 -7.40
C LYS A 61 3.36 -2.38 -7.56
N GLU A 62 4.55 -2.85 -7.90
CA GLU A 62 4.82 -4.29 -8.07
C GLU A 62 4.62 -5.08 -6.77
N ILE A 63 5.01 -4.50 -5.62
CA ILE A 63 4.77 -5.09 -4.30
C ILE A 63 3.27 -5.21 -4.02
N LEU A 64 2.51 -4.14 -4.23
CA LEU A 64 1.06 -4.12 -4.01
C LEU A 64 0.31 -5.07 -4.95
N GLU A 65 0.74 -5.18 -6.21
CA GLU A 65 0.22 -6.19 -7.15
C GLU A 65 0.51 -7.61 -6.67
N GLY A 66 1.64 -7.83 -5.98
CA GLY A 66 1.95 -9.09 -5.32
C GLY A 66 0.94 -9.44 -4.21
N TYR A 67 0.61 -8.46 -3.37
CA TYR A 67 -0.43 -8.63 -2.34
C TYR A 67 -1.81 -8.86 -2.95
N ALA A 68 -2.21 -8.06 -3.94
CA ALA A 68 -3.48 -8.22 -4.64
C ALA A 68 -3.65 -9.64 -5.22
N LYS A 69 -2.62 -10.15 -5.91
CA LYS A 69 -2.59 -11.53 -6.42
C LYS A 69 -2.67 -12.57 -5.30
N ARG A 70 -1.90 -12.41 -4.21
CA ARG A 70 -1.90 -13.33 -3.07
C ARG A 70 -3.28 -13.43 -2.41
N TYR A 71 -3.96 -12.29 -2.28
CA TYR A 71 -5.25 -12.19 -1.59
C TYR A 71 -6.45 -12.30 -2.51
N ASN A 72 -6.24 -12.37 -3.83
CA ASN A 72 -7.29 -12.46 -4.85
C ASN A 72 -8.20 -11.22 -4.85
N LEU A 73 -7.54 -10.06 -4.86
CA LEU A 73 -8.08 -8.69 -4.93
C LEU A 73 -7.62 -8.01 -6.23
#